data_AF-A0A3A1NJR9-F1
#
_entry.id   AF-A0A3A1NJR9-F1
#
_cell.length_a   1.000
_cell.length_b   1.000
_cell.length_c   1.000
_cell.angle_alpha   90.00
_cell.angle_beta   90.00
_cell.angle_gamma   90.00
#
_symmetry.space_group_name_H-M   'P 1'
#
loop_
_entity.id
_entity.type
_entity.pdbx_description
1 polymer ?
#
loop_
_entity_poly.entity_id
_entity_poly.type
_entity_poly.pdbx_seq_one_letter_code
_entity_poly.pdbx_strand_id
1 'polypeptide(L)' 'MIRNKRFLSIKLIIKNGEVDTIEGLERLHTGERIIDMLKQHDFQNLEIKQSNGKIVCVNRIFKKKINPCTKTKSC' A
#
# COMPACT_ATOMS: atom_id res chain seq x y z
N MET A 1 14.94 -8.77 14.89
CA MET A 1 14.57 -8.74 13.46
C MET A 1 13.20 -8.04 13.32
N ILE A 2 13.17 -6.75 13.00
CA ILE A 2 11.93 -5.96 12.88
C ILE A 2 11.34 -6.23 11.49
N ARG A 3 10.59 -7.32 11.36
CA ARG A 3 9.74 -7.54 10.19
C ARG A 3 8.49 -6.72 10.44
N ASN A 4 8.43 -5.49 9.91
CA ASN A 4 7.19 -4.72 9.90
C ASN A 4 6.20 -5.45 8.98
N LYS A 5 5.36 -6.33 9.54
CA LYS A 5 4.46 -7.29 8.85
C LYS A 5 3.40 -6.63 7.94
N ARG A 6 3.43 -5.30 7.84
CA ARG A 6 2.45 -4.50 7.12
C ARG A 6 2.56 -4.71 5.61
N PHE A 7 3.77 -4.67 5.07
CA PHE A 7 4.01 -4.81 3.62
C PHE A 7 4.42 -6.24 3.26
N LEU A 8 3.66 -6.86 2.36
CA LEU A 8 3.95 -8.18 1.80
C LEU A 8 5.01 -8.09 0.71
N SER A 9 4.98 -7.02 -0.09
CA SER A 9 6.01 -6.72 -1.09
C SER A 9 6.07 -5.23 -1.39
N ILE A 10 7.24 -4.78 -1.85
CA ILE A 10 7.47 -3.45 -2.39
C ILE A 10 8.06 -3.61 -3.79
N LYS A 11 7.53 -2.84 -4.74
CA LYS A 11 8.00 -2.73 -6.11
C LYS A 11 8.49 -1.31 -6.35
N LEU A 12 9.72 -1.19 -6.82
CA LEU A 12 10.33 0.08 -7.22
C LEU A 12 10.28 0.19 -8.74
N ILE A 13 9.80 1.33 -9.23
CA ILE A 13 9.84 1.68 -10.64
C ILE A 13 10.92 2.74 -10.80
N ILE A 14 11.97 2.39 -11.55
CA ILE A 14 13.11 3.26 -11.82
C ILE A 14 12.93 3.88 -13.21
N LYS A 15 13.16 5.18 -13.32
CA LYS A 15 13.23 5.92 -14.59
C LYS A 15 14.44 6.84 -14.53
N ASN A 16 15.20 6.90 -15.63
CA ASN A 16 16.41 7.72 -15.73
C ASN A 16 17.44 7.49 -14.61
N GLY A 17 17.56 6.25 -14.14
CA GLY A 17 18.48 5.88 -13.04
C GLY A 17 17.99 6.26 -11.64
N GLU A 18 16.81 6.86 -11.50
CA GLU A 18 16.23 7.27 -10.21
C GLU A 18 14.93 6.53 -9.91
N VAL A 19 14.60 6.38 -8.63
CA VAL A 19 13.31 5.82 -8.20
C VAL A 19 12.22 6.84 -8.51
N ASP A 20 11.38 6.53 -9.49
CA ASP A 20 10.23 7.36 -9.88
C ASP A 20 9.00 7.02 -9.05
N THR A 21 8.75 5.73 -8.79
CA THR A 21 7.53 5.31 -8.10
C THR A 21 7.78 4.12 -7.17
N ILE A 22 7.13 4.14 -6.02
CA ILE A 22 7.04 3.02 -5.08
C ILE A 22 5.61 2.49 -5.10
N GLU A 23 5.45 1.22 -5.41
CA GLU A 23 4.19 0.47 -5.24
C GLU A 23 4.37 -0.52 -4.10
N GLY A 24 3.43 -0.57 -3.17
CA GLY A 24 3.49 -1.53 -2.07
C GLY A 24 2.21 -2.34 -1.95
N LEU A 25 2.39 -3.66 -1.79
CA LEU A 25 1.34 -4.58 -1.45
C LEU A 25 1.27 -4.69 0.08
N GLU A 26 0.14 -4.29 0.64
CA GLU A 26 -0.08 -4.24 2.08
C GLU A 26 -1.21 -5.19 2.48
N ARG A 27 -0.98 -6.01 3.52
CA ARG A 27 -2.04 -6.80 4.16
C ARG A 27 -2.74 -5.90 5.18
N LEU A 28 -4.04 -5.68 4.98
CA LEU A 28 -4.87 -4.94 5.94
C LEU A 28 -5.39 -5.86 7.03
N HIS A 29 -5.75 -5.27 8.17
CA HIS A 29 -6.37 -6.00 9.26
C HIS A 29 -7.81 -6.36 8.88
N THR A 30 -8.16 -7.64 8.96
CA THR A 30 -9.47 -8.17 8.56
C THR A 30 -10.64 -7.76 9.48
N GLY A 31 -10.35 -7.08 10.60
CA GLY A 31 -11.37 -6.55 11.52
C GLY A 31 -11.94 -5.18 11.12
N GLU A 32 -11.31 -4.46 10.20
CA GLU A 32 -11.82 -3.17 9.72
C GLU A 32 -12.98 -3.37 8.74
N ARG A 33 -14.00 -2.49 8.80
CA ARG A 33 -15.13 -2.55 7.86
C ARG A 33 -14.63 -2.15 6.48
N ILE A 34 -14.96 -2.94 5.45
CA ILE A 34 -14.59 -2.67 4.06
C ILE A 34 -14.97 -1.24 3.63
N ILE A 35 -16.12 -0.74 4.11
CA ILE A 35 -16.61 0.59 3.76
C ILE A 35 -15.66 1.71 4.23
N ASP A 36 -14.99 1.52 5.36
CA ASP A 36 -14.05 2.49 5.89
C ASP A 36 -12.75 2.48 5.08
N MET A 37 -12.31 1.30 4.60
CA MET A 37 -11.19 1.19 3.68
C MET A 37 -11.46 1.89 2.35
N LEU A 38 -12.65 1.68 1.77
CA LEU A 38 -13.03 2.30 0.49
C LEU A 38 -13.05 3.83 0.58
N LYS A 39 -13.49 4.40 1.70
CA LYS A 39 -13.52 5.85 1.95
C LYS A 39 -12.14 6.49 2.07
N GLN A 40 -11.09 5.73 2.35
CA GLN A 40 -9.74 6.31 2.49
C GLN A 40 -9.18 6.79 1.14
N HIS A 41 -9.66 6.25 0.01
CA HIS A 41 -9.15 6.51 -1.34
C HIS A 41 -7.62 6.33 -1.51
N ASP A 42 -6.94 5.78 -0.51
CA ASP A 42 -5.49 5.58 -0.45
C ASP A 42 -5.11 4.18 -0.93
N PHE A 43 -5.58 3.84 -2.12
CA PHE A 43 -5.23 2.59 -2.80
C PHE A 43 -5.51 2.73 -4.30
N GLN A 44 -4.69 2.06 -5.10
CA GLN A 44 -4.98 1.83 -6.52
C GLN A 44 -5.82 0.58 -6.73
N ASN A 45 -5.60 -0.42 -5.89
CA ASN A 45 -6.34 -1.68 -5.93
C ASN A 45 -6.61 -2.17 -4.52
N LEU A 46 -7.79 -2.74 -4.31
CA LEU A 46 -8.19 -3.40 -3.08
C LEU A 46 -8.67 -4.82 -3.44
N GLU A 47 -7.95 -5.82 -2.95
CA GLU A 47 -8.26 -7.24 -3.13
C GLU A 47 -8.85 -7.81 -1.84
N ILE A 48 -10.04 -8.41 -1.92
CA ILE A 48 -10.73 -9.06 -0.80
C ILE A 48 -10.90 -10.54 -1.12
N LYS A 49 -10.38 -11.41 -0.25
CA LYS A 49 -10.57 -12.86 -0.36
C LYS A 49 -11.55 -13.32 0.70
N GLN A 50 -12.56 -14.05 0.25
CA GLN A 50 -13.56 -14.66 1.10
C GLN A 50 -13.44 -16.18 1.07
N SER A 51 -13.75 -16.81 2.20
CA SER A 51 -13.87 -18.25 2.33
C SER A 51 -15.06 -18.54 3.24
N ASN A 52 -16.00 -19.36 2.77
CA ASN A 52 -17.22 -19.73 3.51
C ASN A 52 -17.99 -18.51 4.05
N GLY A 53 -18.13 -17.47 3.22
CA GLY A 53 -18.83 -16.22 3.57
C GLY A 53 -18.07 -15.30 4.53
N LYS A 54 -16.86 -15.68 4.99
CA LYS A 54 -16.01 -14.86 5.86
C LYS A 54 -14.87 -14.23 5.07
N ILE A 55 -14.57 -12.97 5.37
CA ILE A 55 -13.38 -12.31 4.85
C ILE A 55 -12.16 -12.89 5.58
N VAL A 56 -11.24 -13.47 4.82
CA VAL A 56 -10.02 -14.11 5.36
C VAL A 56 -8.76 -13.33 5.06
N CYS A 57 -8.81 -12.45 4.06
CA CYS A 57 -7.69 -11.61 3.69
C CYS A 57 -8.18 -10.36 2.97
N VAL A 58 -7.58 -9.23 3.30
CA VAL A 58 -7.69 -8.00 2.52
C VAL A 58 -6.30 -7.50 2.22
N ASN A 59 -6.02 -7.27 0.94
CA ASN A 59 -4.78 -6.67 0.47
C ASN A 59 -5.09 -5.35 -0.23
N ARG A 60 -4.25 -4.34 -0.03
CA ARG A 60 -4.28 -3.14 -0.87
C ARG A 60 -2.97 -2.96 -1.61
N ILE A 61 -3.04 -2.37 -2.79
CA ILE A 61 -1.89 -1.81 -3.49
C ILE A 61 -1.99 -0.30 -3.37
N PHE A 62 -0.98 0.32 -2.77
CA PHE A 62 -0.81 1.78 -2.83
C PHE A 62 0.31 2.11 -3.81
N LYS A 63 0.25 3.31 -4.37
CA LYS A 63 1.27 3.84 -5.28
C LYS A 63 1.64 5.24 -4.85
N LYS A 64 2.93 5.47 -4.64
CA LYS A 64 3.49 6.77 -4.31
C LYS A 64 4.54 7.16 -5.34
N LYS A 65 4.24 8.22 -6.10
CA LYS A 65 5.22 8.83 -6.99
C LYS A 65 6.22 9.64 -6.16
N ILE A 66 7.50 9.45 -6.43
CA ILE A 66 8.59 10.20 -5.81
C ILE A 66 8.89 11.37 -6.74
N ASN A 67 8.41 12.55 -6.37
CA ASN A 67 8.79 13.76 -7.08
C ASN A 67 10.17 14.21 -6.55
N PRO A 68 11.15 14.51 -7.40
CA PRO A 68 12.50 14.91 -6.96
C PRO A 68 12.56 16.27 -6.22
N CYS A 69 11.42 16.90 -5.93
CA CYS A 69 11.34 18.25 -5.35
C CYS A 69 10.60 18.30 -3.99
N THR A 70 10.83 17.34 -3.11
CA THR A 70 10.56 17.53 -1.67
C THR A 70 11.86 17.32 -0.90
N LYS A 71 12.85 18.19 -1.15
CA LYS A 71 13.89 18.40 -0.16
C LYS A 71 13.21 19.05 1.04
N THR A 72 13.24 18.34 2.16
CA THR A 72 12.81 18.78 3.48
C THR A 72 13.27 20.22 3.70
N LYS A 73 12.35 21.19 3.75
CA LYS A 73 12.65 22.46 4.41
C LYS A 73 12.80 22.11 5.90
N SER A 74 14.05 21.97 6.35
CA SER A 74 14.36 22.13 7.77
C SER A 74 13.96 23.54 8.15
N CYS A 75 12.96 23.66 9.02
CA CYS A 75 12.83 24.80 9.91
C CYS A 75 13.66 24.50 11.17
#